data_AF-A0A7U9R6P8-F1
#
_entry.id   AF-A0A7U9R6P8-F1
#
_cell.length_a   1.000
_cell.length_b   1.000
_cell.length_c   1.000
_cell.angle_alpha   90.00
_cell.angle_beta   90.00
_cell.angle_gamma   90.00
#
_symmetry.space_group_name_H-M   'P 1'
#
loop_
_entity.id
_entity.type
_entity.pdbx_description
1 polymer ?
#
loop_
_entity_poly.entity_id
_entity_poly.type
_entity_poly.pdbx_seq_one_letter_code
_entity_poly.pdbx_strand_id
1 'polypeptide(L)'
;MKELKEIVVTVSVTAVLIFIIAFCICGTAAGQTREGNRKEEQYYNILEQTYVSEIRNLLEERGYRNSGVTMSRVRLEDGSNQYIVTIYHRRIMNLALDEQEELLDACRMIRFPVEDCNFFHEFLEADL
;
A
#
# COMPACT_ATOMS: atom_id res chain seq x y z
N MET A 1 9.88 16.84 -61.77
CA MET A 1 10.49 15.88 -60.82
C MET A 1 11.04 16.54 -59.55
N LYS A 2 11.57 17.78 -59.58
CA LYS A 2 12.02 18.51 -58.38
C LYS A 2 10.87 18.80 -57.40
N GLU A 3 9.79 19.42 -57.88
CA GLU A 3 8.59 19.74 -57.07
C GLU A 3 7.99 18.51 -56.36
N LEU A 4 7.93 17.37 -57.06
CA LEU A 4 7.38 16.12 -56.50
C LEU A 4 8.25 15.56 -55.36
N LYS A 5 9.58 15.72 -55.46
CA LYS A 5 10.52 15.32 -54.41
C LYS A 5 10.38 16.19 -53.17
N GLU A 6 10.24 17.50 -53.34
CA GLU A 6 10.06 18.42 -52.22
C GLU A 6 8.75 18.17 -51.49
N ILE A 7 7.64 17.97 -52.21
CA ILE A 7 6.35 17.64 -51.61
C ILE A 7 6.43 16.32 -50.81
N VAL A 8 7.08 15.28 -51.36
CA VAL A 8 7.24 13.99 -50.65
C VAL A 8 8.09 14.13 -49.39
N VAL A 9 9.13 14.95 -49.42
CA VAL A 9 9.98 15.24 -48.25
C VAL A 9 9.21 16.03 -47.20
N THR A 10 8.44 17.05 -47.60
CA THR A 10 7.63 17.84 -46.65
C THR A 10 6.56 16.97 -46.00
N VAL A 11 5.85 16.13 -46.77
CA VAL A 11 4.82 15.23 -46.24
C VAL A 11 5.41 14.20 -45.27
N SER A 12 6.58 13.63 -45.59
CA SER A 12 7.22 12.65 -44.72
C SER A 12 7.69 13.27 -43.38
N VAL A 13 8.29 14.46 -43.43
CA VAL A 13 8.70 15.19 -42.22
C VAL A 13 7.49 15.53 -41.35
N THR A 14 6.39 15.98 -41.97
CA THR A 14 5.16 16.33 -41.24
C THR A 14 4.54 15.10 -40.58
N ALA A 15 4.50 13.96 -41.28
CA ALA A 15 3.98 12.71 -40.74
C ALA A 15 4.81 12.20 -39.55
N VAL A 16 6.14 12.30 -39.62
CA VAL A 16 7.04 11.93 -38.51
C VAL A 16 6.81 12.82 -37.29
N LEU A 17 6.66 14.14 -37.50
CA LEU A 17 6.36 15.09 -36.41
C LEU A 17 5.03 14.77 -35.72
N ILE A 18 3.99 14.48 -36.49
CA ILE A 18 2.68 14.09 -35.94
C ILE A 18 2.81 12.80 -35.12
N PHE A 19 3.59 11.82 -35.60
CA PHE A 19 3.81 10.57 -34.89
C PHE A 19 4.56 10.77 -33.57
N ILE A 20 5.59 11.63 -33.55
CA ILE A 20 6.32 11.98 -32.32
C ILE A 20 5.39 12.66 -31.31
N ILE A 21 4.59 13.63 -31.75
CA ILE A 21 3.65 14.35 -30.87
C ILE A 21 2.60 13.39 -30.28
N ALA A 22 2.02 12.50 -31.11
CA ALA A 22 1.08 11.48 -30.65
C ALA A 22 1.71 10.53 -29.63
N PHE A 23 2.94 10.08 -29.88
CA PHE A 23 3.68 9.22 -28.95
C PHE A 23 4.01 9.92 -27.64
N CYS A 24 4.38 11.20 -27.67
CA CYS A 24 4.62 12.01 -26.48
C CYS A 24 3.36 12.12 -25.60
N ILE A 25 2.19 12.33 -26.18
CA ILE A 25 0.93 12.43 -25.42
C ILE A 25 0.55 11.08 -24.77
N CYS A 26 0.68 9.96 -25.49
CA CYS A 26 0.42 8.63 -24.93
C CYS A 26 1.41 8.26 -23.81
N GLY A 27 2.68 8.64 -23.96
CA GLY A 27 3.71 8.41 -22.93
C GLY A 27 3.48 9.24 -21.66
N THR A 28 3.01 10.49 -21.79
CA THR A 28 2.72 11.36 -20.64
C THR A 28 1.52 10.86 -19.83
N ALA A 29 0.46 10.35 -20.47
CA ALA A 29 -0.70 9.81 -19.77
C ALA A 29 -0.38 8.56 -18.95
N ALA A 30 0.46 7.66 -19.48
CA ALA A 30 0.91 6.46 -18.76
C ALA A 30 1.92 6.76 -17.63
N GLY A 31 2.68 7.86 -17.74
CA GLY A 31 3.59 8.32 -16.68
C GLY A 31 2.84 8.87 -15.47
N GLN A 32 1.77 9.62 -15.69
CA GLN A 32 0.98 10.25 -14.61
C GLN A 32 0.24 9.22 -13.75
N THR A 33 -0.31 8.17 -14.35
CA THR A 33 -0.95 7.07 -13.59
C THR A 33 0.07 6.32 -12.75
N ARG A 34 1.28 6.08 -13.29
CA ARG A 34 2.36 5.41 -12.54
C ARG A 34 2.90 6.26 -11.39
N GLU A 35 3.02 7.57 -11.57
CA GLU A 35 3.43 8.48 -10.49
C GLU A 35 2.33 8.69 -9.45
N GLY A 36 1.07 8.78 -9.85
CA GLY A 36 -0.08 8.85 -8.96
C GLY A 36 -0.17 7.64 -8.05
N ASN A 37 -0.14 6.44 -8.63
CA ASN A 37 -0.15 5.18 -7.87
C ASN A 37 1.03 5.07 -6.91
N ARG A 38 2.23 5.51 -7.33
CA ARG A 38 3.43 5.48 -6.47
C ARG A 38 3.30 6.40 -5.26
N LYS A 39 2.74 7.61 -5.44
CA LYS A 39 2.53 8.55 -4.34
C LYS A 39 1.47 8.03 -3.37
N GLU A 40 0.40 7.44 -3.89
CA GLU A 40 -0.63 6.79 -3.09
C GLU A 40 -0.07 5.63 -2.27
N GLU A 41 0.71 4.74 -2.90
CA GLU A 41 1.39 3.64 -2.19
C GLU A 41 2.32 4.15 -1.09
N GLN A 42 3.11 5.20 -1.36
CA GLN A 42 4.00 5.80 -0.36
C GLN A 42 3.22 6.34 0.84
N TYR A 43 2.09 7.02 0.59
CA TYR A 43 1.23 7.53 1.64
C TYR A 43 0.73 6.43 2.57
N TYR A 44 0.18 5.34 2.02
CA TYR A 44 -0.31 4.22 2.83
C TYR A 44 0.81 3.48 3.56
N ASN A 45 1.98 3.32 2.93
CA ASN A 45 3.12 2.62 3.54
C ASN A 45 3.64 3.37 4.79
N ILE A 46 3.68 4.70 4.77
CA ILE A 46 4.03 5.51 5.95
C ILE A 46 2.99 5.33 7.08
N LEU A 47 1.71 5.29 6.70
CA LEU A 47 0.61 5.11 7.65
C LEU A 47 0.66 3.74 8.32
N GLU A 48 0.85 2.69 7.53
CA GLU A 48 1.00 1.30 7.97
C GLU A 48 2.20 1.16 8.92
N GLN A 49 3.35 1.76 8.58
CA GLN A 49 4.54 1.74 9.44
C GLN A 49 4.32 2.45 10.77
N THR A 50 3.65 3.61 10.75
CA THR A 50 3.31 4.35 11.97
C THR A 50 2.40 3.50 12.87
N TYR A 51 1.35 2.92 12.30
CA TYR A 51 0.41 2.07 13.03
C TYR A 51 1.08 0.84 13.65
N VAL A 52 1.90 0.13 12.87
CA VAL A 52 2.68 -1.01 13.36
C VAL A 52 3.62 -0.60 14.48
N SER A 53 4.24 0.59 14.40
CA SER A 53 5.09 1.11 15.47
C SER A 53 4.31 1.41 16.75
N GLU A 54 3.10 1.97 16.66
CA GLU A 54 2.26 2.25 17.82
C GLU A 54 1.83 0.96 18.53
N ILE A 55 1.43 -0.06 17.77
CA ILE A 55 1.12 -1.39 18.31
C ILE A 55 2.35 -1.99 19.01
N ARG A 56 3.53 -1.89 18.39
CA ARG A 56 4.78 -2.36 19.02
C ARG A 56 5.05 -1.64 20.33
N ASN A 57 4.91 -0.30 20.36
CA ASN A 57 5.14 0.49 21.57
C ASN A 57 4.18 0.08 22.69
N LEU A 58 2.89 -0.10 22.40
CA LEU A 58 1.90 -0.61 23.37
C LEU A 58 2.32 -1.98 23.93
N LEU A 59 2.75 -2.89 23.06
CA LEU A 59 3.22 -4.22 23.47
C LEU A 59 4.48 -4.12 24.34
N GLU A 60 5.42 -3.22 24.02
CA GLU A 60 6.61 -2.97 24.86
C GLU A 60 6.23 -2.45 26.25
N GLU A 61 5.31 -1.47 26.33
CA GLU A 61 4.80 -0.91 27.58
C GLU A 61 4.12 -1.96 28.47
N ARG A 62 3.44 -2.93 27.83
CA ARG A 62 2.80 -4.08 28.49
C ARG A 62 3.77 -5.21 28.82
N GLY A 63 5.06 -5.08 28.52
CA GLY A 63 6.10 -6.05 28.85
C GLY A 63 6.30 -7.18 27.82
N TYR A 64 5.78 -7.02 26.60
CA TYR A 64 5.93 -7.92 25.45
C TYR A 64 6.91 -7.34 24.43
N ARG A 65 8.11 -7.00 24.90
CA ARG A 65 9.17 -6.45 24.05
C ARG A 65 9.63 -7.45 23.00
N ASN A 66 10.02 -6.95 21.82
CA ASN A 66 10.39 -7.76 20.66
C ASN A 66 9.22 -8.60 20.10
N SER A 67 7.98 -8.11 20.22
CA SER A 67 6.83 -8.70 19.53
C SER A 67 6.96 -8.52 18.02
N GLY A 68 6.75 -9.61 17.29
CA GLY A 68 6.55 -9.57 15.84
C GLY A 68 5.19 -8.93 15.57
N VAL A 69 5.17 -7.85 14.80
CA VAL A 69 3.92 -7.20 14.36
C VAL A 69 4.04 -7.01 12.86
N THR A 70 3.08 -7.56 12.12
CA THR A 70 3.01 -7.48 10.66
C THR A 70 1.63 -7.01 10.26
N MET A 71 1.57 -6.12 9.27
CA MET A 71 0.33 -5.59 8.71
C MET A 71 0.30 -5.91 7.22
N SER A 72 -0.78 -6.54 6.77
CA SER A 72 -1.04 -6.86 5.38
C SER A 72 -2.25 -6.07 4.89
N ARG A 73 -2.17 -5.57 3.66
CA ARG A 73 -3.25 -4.83 3.00
C ARG A 73 -3.75 -5.59 1.79
N VAL A 74 -5.06 -5.77 1.70
CA VAL A 74 -5.76 -6.40 0.56
C VAL A 74 -6.76 -5.39 0.01
N ARG A 75 -6.68 -5.09 -1.28
CA ARG A 75 -7.69 -4.26 -1.96
C ARG A 75 -8.83 -5.17 -2.43
N LEU A 76 -10.05 -4.88 -1.98
CA LEU A 76 -11.26 -5.65 -2.30
C LEU A 76 -11.86 -5.24 -3.66
N GLU A 77 -12.80 -6.04 -4.18
CA GLU A 77 -13.45 -5.78 -5.47
C GLU A 77 -14.27 -4.48 -5.50
N ASP A 78 -14.77 -4.05 -4.35
CA ASP A 78 -15.49 -2.78 -4.18
C ASP A 78 -14.55 -1.55 -4.13
N GLY A 79 -13.23 -1.77 -4.19
CA GLY A 79 -12.20 -0.75 -4.13
C GLY A 79 -11.75 -0.36 -2.72
N SER A 80 -12.38 -0.90 -1.67
CA SER A 80 -11.96 -0.69 -0.28
C SER A 80 -10.69 -1.45 0.07
N ASN A 81 -10.00 -1.02 1.13
CA ASN A 81 -8.84 -1.71 1.66
C ASN A 81 -9.21 -2.48 2.93
N GLN A 82 -8.85 -3.76 2.96
CA GLN A 82 -8.88 -4.60 4.16
C GLN A 82 -7.47 -4.70 4.73
N TYR A 83 -7.35 -4.50 6.04
CA TYR A 83 -6.09 -4.59 6.77
C TYR A 83 -6.13 -5.73 7.76
N ILE A 84 -5.08 -6.55 7.75
CA ILE A 84 -4.89 -7.68 8.65
C ILE A 84 -3.60 -7.43 9.43
N VAL A 85 -3.72 -7.34 10.74
CA VAL A 85 -2.60 -7.12 11.66
C VAL A 85 -2.38 -8.39 12.46
N THR A 86 -1.26 -9.04 12.21
CA THR A 86 -0.83 -10.24 12.92
C THR A 86 0.22 -9.91 13.95
N ILE A 87 -0.02 -10.34 15.20
CA ILE A 87 0.91 -10.18 16.31
C ILE A 87 1.44 -11.56 16.71
N TYR A 88 2.75 -11.66 16.89
CA TYR A 88 3.42 -12.87 17.36
C TYR A 88 4.34 -12.54 18.53
N HIS A 89 4.09 -13.18 19.66
CA HIS A 89 5.00 -13.15 20.80
C HIS A 89 4.74 -14.36 21.69
N ARG A 90 5.77 -15.18 21.93
CA ARG A 90 5.66 -16.47 22.62
C ARG A 90 4.93 -16.39 23.97
N ARG A 91 5.13 -15.33 24.76
CA ARG A 91 4.44 -15.17 26.06
C ARG A 91 2.95 -14.85 25.91
N ILE A 92 2.56 -14.13 24.86
CA ILE A 92 1.16 -13.76 24.61
C ILE A 92 0.38 -15.01 24.25
N MET A 93 0.97 -15.89 23.43
CA MET A 93 0.34 -17.15 23.01
C MET A 93 0.11 -18.14 24.15
N ASN A 94 0.80 -17.94 25.27
CA ASN A 94 0.63 -18.75 26.48
C ASN A 94 -0.34 -18.12 27.49
N LEU A 95 -0.87 -16.93 27.21
CA LEU A 95 -1.90 -16.31 28.05
C LEU A 95 -3.23 -17.04 27.90
N ALA A 96 -4.10 -16.90 28.89
CA ALA A 96 -5.48 -17.34 28.77
C ALA A 96 -6.22 -16.55 27.67
N LEU A 97 -7.27 -17.14 27.09
CA LEU A 97 -7.97 -16.56 25.94
C LEU A 97 -8.57 -15.17 26.26
N ASP A 98 -9.05 -14.98 27.48
CA ASP A 98 -9.57 -13.70 27.98
C ASP A 98 -8.46 -12.63 28.10
N GLU A 99 -7.28 -13.00 28.58
CA GLU A 99 -6.12 -12.10 28.63
C GLU A 99 -5.59 -11.74 27.23
N GLN A 100 -5.65 -12.68 26.28
CA GLN A 100 -5.35 -12.43 24.88
C GLN A 100 -6.36 -11.45 24.26
N GLU A 101 -7.65 -11.66 24.53
CA GLU A 101 -8.72 -10.79 24.02
C GLU A 101 -8.63 -9.37 24.61
N GLU A 102 -8.32 -9.23 25.90
CA GLU A 102 -8.07 -7.92 26.52
C GLU A 102 -6.90 -7.17 25.83
N LEU A 103 -5.83 -7.90 25.50
CA LEU A 103 -4.68 -7.32 24.82
C LEU A 103 -5.02 -6.94 23.37
N LEU A 104 -5.82 -7.74 22.67
CA LEU A 104 -6.33 -7.42 21.33
C LEU A 104 -7.23 -6.18 21.37
N ASP A 105 -8.10 -6.06 22.36
CA ASP A 105 -8.95 -4.89 22.52
C ASP A 105 -8.13 -3.63 22.77
N ALA A 106 -7.07 -3.71 23.57
CA ALA A 106 -6.13 -2.61 23.74
C ALA A 106 -5.45 -2.22 22.41
N CYS A 107 -5.08 -3.20 21.58
CA CYS A 107 -4.54 -2.94 20.24
C CYS A 107 -5.58 -2.31 19.30
N ARG A 108 -6.86 -2.74 19.36
CA ARG A 108 -7.97 -2.20 18.56
C ARG A 108 -8.30 -0.75 18.90
N MET A 109 -7.98 -0.28 20.12
CA MET A 109 -8.16 1.12 20.51
C MET A 109 -7.18 2.08 19.82
N ILE A 110 -6.06 1.58 19.28
CA ILE A 110 -5.13 2.38 18.48
C ILE A 110 -5.81 2.70 17.15
N ARG A 111 -5.97 3.99 16.85
CA ARG A 111 -6.69 4.45 15.66
C ARG A 111 -5.79 4.42 14.43
N PHE A 112 -6.25 3.74 13.38
CA PHE A 112 -5.70 3.92 12.05
C PHE A 112 -6.41 5.11 11.37
N PRO A 113 -5.69 6.13 10.87
CA PRO A 113 -6.31 7.39 10.44
C PRO A 113 -6.88 7.34 9.01
N VAL A 114 -7.43 6.19 8.59
CA VAL A 114 -8.16 6.03 7.32
C VAL A 114 -9.60 5.67 7.62
N GLU A 115 -10.53 6.47 7.10
CA GLU A 115 -11.96 6.22 7.18
C GLU A 115 -12.35 5.02 6.27
N ASP A 116 -13.43 4.31 6.61
CA ASP A 116 -13.99 3.20 5.81
C ASP A 116 -13.03 2.01 5.52
N CYS A 117 -12.20 1.63 6.50
CA CYS A 117 -11.34 0.45 6.40
C CYS A 117 -11.75 -0.66 7.37
N ASN A 118 -11.73 -1.91 6.90
CA ASN A 118 -11.95 -3.08 7.73
C ASN A 118 -10.62 -3.54 8.37
N PHE A 119 -10.58 -3.61 9.70
CA PHE A 119 -9.40 -4.03 10.48
C PHE A 119 -9.65 -5.35 11.18
N PHE A 120 -8.71 -6.28 10.99
CA PHE A 120 -8.66 -7.55 11.72
C PHE A 120 -7.34 -7.65 12.47
N HIS A 121 -7.42 -7.97 13.76
CA HIS A 121 -6.27 -8.25 14.61
C HIS A 121 -6.33 -9.70 15.03
N GLU A 122 -5.27 -10.45 14.72
CA GLU A 122 -5.19 -11.88 15.03
C GLU A 122 -3.82 -12.20 15.63
N PHE A 123 -3.79 -13.11 16.60
CA PHE A 123 -2.54 -13.74 17.03
C PHE A 123 -2.24 -14.91 16.12
N LEU A 124 -1.02 -14.97 15.60
CA LEU A 124 -0.61 -16.07 14.74
C LEU A 124 -0.31 -17.30 15.62
N GLU A 125 -1.16 -18.32 15.60
CA GLU A 125 -0.86 -19.62 16.21
C GLU A 125 0.37 -20.23 15.53
N ALA A 126 1.34 -20.68 16.33
CA ALA A 126 2.55 -21.30 15.85
C ALA A 126 2.28 -22.80 15.75
N ASP A 127 1.58 -23.21 14.70
CA ASP A 127 1.64 -24.59 14.23
C ASP A 127 2.97 -24.77 13.49
N LEU A 128 4.03 -25.08 14.25
CA LEU A 128 5.32 -25.55 13.75
C LEU A 128 5.98 -26.52 14.75
#